data_AF-A0A8J3W203-F1
#
_entry.id   AF-A0A8J3W203-F1
#
_cell.length_a   1.000
_cell.length_b   1.000
_cell.length_c   1.000
_cell.angle_alpha   90.00
_cell.angle_beta   90.00
_cell.angle_gamma   90.00
#
_symmetry.space_group_name_H-M   'P 1'
#
loop_
_entity.id
_entity.type
_entity.pdbx_description
1 polymer ?
#
loop_
_entity_poly.entity_id
_entity_poly.type
_entity_poly.pdbx_seq_one_letter_code
_entity_poly.pdbx_strand_id
1 'polypeptide(L)'
;MSPKRGDAAAPPPVGDEWQLRFATSEAAKGWIDLCAEAAGNTRRCFEALRADPLSQEEPDRQHRLRGRLATGTLGGREYPQWEYEVTAGGRVRYLVDESRRTVHLVYASPRHPKDTDA
;
A
#
# COMPACT_ATOMS: atom_id res chain seq x y z
N MET A 1 -6.67 7.84 11.60
CA MET A 1 -6.79 9.32 11.49
C MET A 1 -8.07 9.64 10.76
N SER A 2 -8.82 10.64 11.24
CA SER A 2 -9.99 11.16 10.51
C SER A 2 -9.56 12.29 9.56
N PRO A 3 -10.14 12.40 8.36
CA PRO A 3 -9.89 13.51 7.44
C PRO A 3 -10.14 14.87 8.11
N LYS A 4 -9.31 15.87 7.80
CA LYS A 4 -9.41 17.25 8.30
C LYS A 4 -9.64 18.25 7.16
N ARG A 5 -10.07 19.45 7.51
CA ARG A 5 -10.19 20.57 6.56
C ARG A 5 -8.82 20.85 5.93
N GLY A 6 -8.77 20.87 4.60
CA GLY A 6 -7.54 21.07 3.84
C GLY A 6 -6.87 19.78 3.38
N ASP A 7 -7.31 18.61 3.87
CA ASP A 7 -6.84 17.32 3.35
C ASP A 7 -7.42 17.07 1.96
N ALA A 8 -6.63 16.42 1.09
CA ALA A 8 -7.11 15.99 -0.22
C ALA A 8 -8.21 14.92 -0.06
N ALA A 9 -9.30 15.07 -0.81
CA ALA A 9 -10.32 14.05 -0.93
C ALA A 9 -9.87 12.97 -1.93
N ALA A 10 -9.81 11.71 -1.48
CA ALA A 10 -9.59 10.60 -2.39
C ALA A 10 -10.83 10.41 -3.29
N PRO A 11 -10.66 10.16 -4.59
CA PRO A 11 -11.79 9.84 -5.45
C PRO A 11 -12.49 8.56 -4.97
N PRO A 12 -13.82 8.44 -5.09
CA PRO A 12 -14.49 7.17 -4.88
C PRO A 12 -13.96 6.12 -5.88
N PRO A 13 -13.94 4.82 -5.53
CA PRO A 13 -13.71 3.77 -6.52
C PRO A 13 -14.87 3.73 -7.52
N VAL A 14 -14.58 3.42 -8.79
CA VAL A 14 -15.58 3.22 -9.85
C VAL A 14 -15.48 1.83 -10.46
N GLY A 15 -16.61 1.25 -10.86
CA GLY A 15 -16.65 -0.11 -11.41
C GLY A 15 -16.04 -1.13 -10.45
N ASP A 16 -15.03 -1.86 -10.93
CA ASP A 16 -14.33 -2.89 -10.16
C ASP A 16 -13.06 -2.38 -9.48
N GLU A 17 -12.81 -1.08 -9.43
CA GLU A 17 -11.62 -0.55 -8.74
C GLU A 17 -11.59 -0.93 -7.26
N TRP A 18 -10.39 -1.24 -6.78
CA TRP A 18 -10.13 -1.46 -5.37
C TRP A 18 -10.11 -0.14 -4.60
N GLN A 19 -10.62 -0.19 -3.37
CA GLN A 19 -10.54 0.95 -2.46
C GLN A 19 -9.21 0.94 -1.72
N LEU A 20 -8.46 2.05 -1.74
CA LEU A 20 -7.23 2.20 -0.97
C LEU A 20 -7.49 2.98 0.32
N ARG A 21 -6.99 2.46 1.45
CA ARG A 21 -7.11 3.06 2.78
C ARG A 21 -5.80 2.98 3.54
N PHE A 22 -5.50 3.98 4.36
CA PHE A 22 -4.40 3.88 5.33
C PHE A 22 -4.87 3.12 6.56
N ALA A 23 -4.17 2.04 6.91
CA ALA A 23 -4.38 1.32 8.16
C ALA A 23 -3.76 2.03 9.36
N THR A 24 -2.68 2.78 9.13
CA THR A 24 -1.90 3.48 10.17
C THR A 24 -1.63 4.93 9.80
N SER A 25 -1.34 5.76 10.80
CA SER A 25 -0.99 7.18 10.55
C SER A 25 0.42 7.30 9.95
N GLU A 26 1.29 6.34 10.28
CA GLU A 26 2.65 6.19 9.80
C GLU A 26 2.67 5.91 8.31
N ALA A 27 1.81 4.98 7.83
CA ALA A 27 1.65 4.73 6.40
C ALA A 27 1.14 5.97 5.66
N ALA A 28 0.22 6.74 6.26
CA ALA A 28 -0.25 7.99 5.66
C ALA A 28 0.87 9.04 5.52
N LYS A 29 1.71 9.21 6.55
CA LYS A 29 2.88 10.11 6.50
C LYS A 29 3.89 9.67 5.45
N GLY A 30 4.29 8.40 5.46
CA GLY A 30 5.26 7.88 4.50
C GLY A 30 4.76 7.89 3.06
N TRP A 31 3.43 7.81 2.86
CA TRP A 31 2.82 8.02 1.54
C TRP A 31 2.96 9.47 1.08
N ILE A 32 2.77 10.45 1.96
CA ILE A 32 3.00 11.87 1.66
C ILE A 32 4.47 12.10 1.29
N ASP A 33 5.40 11.50 2.04
CA ASP A 33 6.83 11.59 1.74
C ASP A 33 7.16 10.99 0.37
N LEU A 34 6.58 9.82 0.03
CA LEU A 34 6.68 9.23 -1.29
C LEU A 34 6.12 10.15 -2.38
N CYS A 35 4.96 10.77 -2.16
CA CYS A 35 4.40 11.74 -3.11
C CYS A 35 5.34 12.94 -3.32
N ALA A 36 6.02 13.41 -2.28
CA ALA A 36 6.94 14.54 -2.36
C ALA A 36 8.23 14.17 -3.12
N GLU A 37 8.80 12.98 -2.85
CA GLU A 37 10.08 12.56 -3.41
C GLU A 37 9.97 11.86 -4.78
N ALA A 38 8.87 11.16 -5.03
CA ALA A 38 8.72 10.25 -6.16
C ALA A 38 7.28 10.22 -6.74
N ALA A 39 6.64 11.39 -6.87
CA ALA A 39 5.24 11.55 -7.27
C ALA A 39 4.76 10.62 -8.40
N GLY A 40 5.51 10.55 -9.52
CA GLY A 40 5.13 9.72 -10.67
C GLY A 40 5.16 8.21 -10.36
N ASN A 41 6.10 7.76 -9.55
CA ASN A 41 6.17 6.37 -9.12
C ASN A 41 5.08 6.03 -8.11
N THR A 42 4.81 6.94 -7.17
CA THR A 42 3.72 6.80 -6.21
C THR A 42 2.36 6.76 -6.90
N ARG A 43 2.18 7.55 -7.96
CA ARG A 43 0.99 7.49 -8.80
C ARG A 43 0.84 6.13 -9.49
N ARG A 44 1.91 5.58 -10.07
CA ARG A 44 1.88 4.24 -10.66
C ARG A 44 1.55 3.15 -9.64
N CYS A 45 2.13 3.23 -8.43
CA CYS A 45 1.77 2.35 -7.33
C CYS A 45 0.27 2.46 -6.98
N PHE A 46 -0.26 3.68 -6.83
CA PHE A 46 -1.68 3.89 -6.57
C PHE A 46 -2.58 3.24 -7.63
N GLU A 47 -2.27 3.45 -8.92
CA GLU A 47 -3.03 2.91 -10.04
C GLU A 47 -2.96 1.39 -10.12
N ALA A 48 -1.77 0.81 -9.94
CA ALA A 48 -1.58 -0.65 -9.93
C ALA A 48 -2.41 -1.31 -8.81
N LEU A 49 -2.33 -0.79 -7.59
CA LEU A 49 -3.09 -1.32 -6.45
C LEU A 49 -4.60 -1.10 -6.59
N ARG A 50 -5.03 -0.04 -7.28
CA ARG A 50 -6.44 0.19 -7.61
C ARG A 50 -6.97 -0.79 -8.63
N ALA A 51 -6.16 -1.12 -9.63
CA ALA A 51 -6.56 -2.03 -10.70
C ALA A 51 -6.53 -3.48 -10.24
N ASP A 52 -5.37 -3.94 -9.74
CA ASP A 52 -5.16 -5.31 -9.30
C ASP A 52 -4.06 -5.42 -8.21
N PRO A 53 -4.43 -5.38 -6.92
CA PRO A 53 -3.47 -5.55 -5.83
C PRO A 53 -2.98 -6.99 -5.67
N LEU A 54 -3.52 -7.95 -6.43
CA LEU A 54 -3.11 -9.35 -6.41
C LEU A 54 -2.29 -9.72 -7.65
N SER A 55 -1.97 -8.75 -8.52
CA SER A 55 -1.20 -8.99 -9.75
C SER A 55 0.13 -9.67 -9.47
N GLN A 56 0.43 -10.66 -10.32
CA GLN A 56 1.69 -11.41 -10.32
C GLN A 56 2.46 -11.24 -11.64
N GLU A 57 2.06 -10.28 -12.47
CA GLU A 57 2.68 -10.04 -13.78
C GLU A 57 4.13 -9.54 -13.66
N GLU A 58 4.40 -8.73 -12.64
CA GLU A 58 5.72 -8.14 -12.38
C GLU A 58 6.16 -8.47 -10.93
N PRO A 59 6.58 -9.72 -10.65
CA PRO A 59 6.84 -10.20 -9.28
C PRO A 59 7.98 -9.44 -8.58
N ASP A 60 8.95 -8.90 -9.33
CA ASP A 60 10.00 -8.04 -8.77
C ASP A 60 9.45 -6.70 -8.28
N ARG A 61 8.36 -6.21 -8.89
CA ARG A 61 7.71 -4.94 -8.56
C ARG A 61 6.61 -5.11 -7.52
N GLN A 62 5.87 -6.21 -7.56
CA GLN A 62 4.71 -6.47 -6.71
C GLN A 62 4.65 -7.96 -6.37
N HIS A 63 4.68 -8.29 -5.09
CA HIS A 63 4.60 -9.69 -4.66
C HIS A 63 4.06 -9.85 -3.25
N ARG A 64 3.54 -11.05 -2.98
CA ARG A 64 3.13 -11.45 -1.65
C ARG A 64 4.36 -11.67 -0.76
N LEU A 65 4.35 -11.11 0.43
CA LEU A 65 5.39 -11.34 1.42
C LEU A 65 5.30 -12.78 1.98
N ARG A 66 6.39 -13.24 2.60
CA ARG A 66 6.54 -14.62 3.10
C ARG A 66 6.97 -14.66 4.57
N GLY A 67 6.93 -15.86 5.16
CA GLY A 67 7.33 -16.09 6.54
C GLY A 67 6.51 -15.25 7.52
N ARG A 68 7.19 -14.64 8.50
CA ARG A 68 6.54 -13.80 9.53
C ARG A 68 5.82 -12.56 8.98
N LEU A 69 6.09 -12.17 7.73
CA LEU A 69 5.49 -11.01 7.07
C LEU A 69 4.40 -11.42 6.07
N ALA A 70 4.07 -12.70 5.94
CA ALA A 70 3.10 -13.19 4.95
C ALA A 70 1.66 -12.73 5.21
N THR A 71 1.38 -12.38 6.47
CA THR A 71 0.09 -11.87 6.93
C THR A 71 0.31 -10.64 7.83
N GLY A 72 -0.74 -9.83 7.94
CA GLY A 72 -0.83 -8.77 8.95
C GLY A 72 -2.24 -8.72 9.54
N THR A 73 -2.35 -8.23 10.77
CA THR A 73 -3.63 -8.13 11.48
C THR A 73 -4.17 -6.70 11.43
N LEU A 74 -5.45 -6.54 11.06
CA LEU A 74 -6.17 -5.28 11.10
C LEU A 74 -7.57 -5.49 11.67
N GLY A 75 -7.91 -4.79 12.76
CA GLY A 75 -9.22 -4.93 13.40
C GLY A 75 -9.50 -6.35 13.92
N GLY A 76 -8.47 -7.07 14.39
CA GLY A 76 -8.60 -8.44 14.91
C GLY A 76 -8.71 -9.54 13.85
N ARG A 77 -8.60 -9.20 12.55
CA ARG A 77 -8.60 -10.16 11.45
C ARG A 77 -7.25 -10.17 10.75
N GLU A 78 -6.79 -11.36 10.36
CA GLU A 78 -5.60 -11.52 9.54
C GLU A 78 -5.91 -11.42 8.04
N TYR A 79 -4.99 -10.80 7.30
CA TYR A 79 -5.07 -10.62 5.86
C TYR A 79 -3.73 -10.98 5.20
N PRO A 80 -3.73 -11.48 3.96
CA PRO A 80 -2.51 -11.61 3.16
C PRO A 80 -1.81 -10.26 3.03
N GLN A 81 -0.50 -10.24 3.27
CA GLN A 81 0.31 -9.03 3.14
C GLN A 81 1.19 -9.09 1.89
N TRP A 82 1.25 -7.97 1.21
CA TRP A 82 1.97 -7.78 -0.05
C TRP A 82 2.88 -6.56 0.03
N GLU A 83 3.84 -6.50 -0.88
CA GLU A 83 4.74 -5.38 -1.07
C GLU A 83 4.70 -4.91 -2.53
N TYR A 84 4.78 -3.60 -2.71
CA TYR A 84 4.99 -2.93 -3.99
C TYR A 84 6.26 -2.07 -3.90
N GLU A 85 7.18 -2.27 -4.83
CA GLU A 85 8.38 -1.48 -4.98
C GLU A 85 8.05 -0.16 -5.69
N VAL A 86 8.05 0.96 -4.97
CA VAL A 86 7.77 2.27 -5.57
C VAL A 86 9.00 2.80 -6.30
N THR A 87 10.17 2.66 -5.69
CA THR A 87 11.49 2.95 -6.30
C THR A 87 12.46 1.88 -5.82
N ALA A 88 13.70 1.85 -6.33
CA ALA A 88 14.73 0.92 -5.85
C ALA A 88 14.83 0.88 -4.31
N GLY A 89 14.66 2.03 -3.63
CA GLY A 89 14.59 2.11 -2.17
C GLY A 89 13.18 2.17 -1.58
N GLY A 90 12.21 2.76 -2.27
CA GLY A 90 10.88 3.02 -1.74
C GLY A 90 9.98 1.79 -1.75
N ARG A 91 9.21 1.59 -0.67
CA ARG A 91 8.28 0.46 -0.52
C ARG A 91 6.93 0.90 -0.02
N VAL A 92 5.88 0.23 -0.49
CA VAL A 92 4.54 0.24 0.10
C VAL A 92 4.19 -1.20 0.45
N ARG A 93 3.84 -1.46 1.72
CA ARG A 93 3.27 -2.75 2.13
C ARG A 93 1.80 -2.58 2.47
N TYR A 94 1.01 -3.57 2.10
CA TYR A 94 -0.43 -3.50 2.19
C TYR A 94 -1.06 -4.85 2.50
N LEU A 95 -2.24 -4.79 3.12
CA LEU A 95 -3.11 -5.93 3.38
C LEU A 95 -4.25 -5.94 2.37
N VAL A 96 -4.66 -7.12 1.92
CA VAL A 96 -5.75 -7.28 0.96
C VAL A 96 -6.99 -7.84 1.66
N ASP A 97 -8.05 -7.04 1.75
CA ASP A 97 -9.40 -7.48 2.12
C ASP A 97 -10.20 -7.73 0.83
N GLU A 98 -10.08 -8.94 0.28
CA GLU A 98 -10.78 -9.34 -0.95
C GLU A 98 -12.30 -9.23 -0.82
N SER A 99 -12.84 -9.57 0.36
CA SER A 99 -14.28 -9.54 0.62
C SER A 99 -14.88 -8.14 0.50
N ARG A 100 -14.09 -7.11 0.77
CA ARG A 100 -14.48 -5.70 0.66
C ARG A 100 -13.83 -4.97 -0.51
N ARG A 101 -13.09 -5.68 -1.37
CA ARG A 101 -12.21 -5.10 -2.39
C ARG A 101 -11.41 -3.89 -1.86
N THR A 102 -10.80 -4.05 -0.69
CA THR A 102 -10.07 -2.95 -0.02
C THR A 102 -8.60 -3.31 0.20
N VAL A 103 -7.72 -2.39 -0.17
CA VAL A 103 -6.29 -2.41 0.08
C VAL A 103 -6.00 -1.51 1.28
N HIS A 104 -5.45 -2.10 2.34
CA HIS A 104 -5.08 -1.39 3.54
C HIS A 104 -3.57 -1.18 3.59
N LEU A 105 -3.11 0.04 3.34
CA LEU A 105 -1.69 0.41 3.41
C LEU A 105 -1.24 0.43 4.87
N VAL A 106 -0.31 -0.48 5.21
CA VAL A 106 0.23 -0.64 6.58
C VAL A 106 1.64 -0.06 6.71
N TYR A 107 2.35 0.11 5.59
CA TYR A 107 3.65 0.74 5.52
C TYR A 107 3.81 1.48 4.20
N ALA A 108 4.45 2.65 4.26
CA ALA A 108 4.89 3.41 3.09
C ALA A 108 6.17 4.15 3.47
N SER A 109 7.16 4.17 2.59
CA SER A 109 8.41 4.91 2.82
C SER A 109 9.18 5.10 1.52
N PRO A 110 9.84 6.26 1.32
CA PRO A 110 10.82 6.44 0.25
C PRO A 110 12.13 5.69 0.48
N ARG A 111 12.35 5.16 1.70
CA ARG A 111 13.55 4.43 2.12
C ARG A 111 13.27 2.93 2.26
N HIS A 112 14.32 2.13 2.06
CA HIS A 112 14.23 0.67 2.20
C HIS A 112 13.83 0.29 3.63
N PRO A 113 12.86 -0.63 3.81
CA PRO A 113 12.53 -1.15 5.12
C PRO A 113 13.74 -1.86 5.73
N LYS A 114 14.12 -1.47 6.95
CA LYS A 114 15.23 -2.09 7.69
C LYS A 114 14.94 -3.52 8.13
N ASP A 115 13.68 -3.93 8.13
CA ASP A 115 13.24 -5.23 8.65
C ASP A 115 13.32 -6.37 7.62
N THR A 116 13.76 -6.04 6.41
CA THR A 116 14.14 -6.95 5.32
C THR A 116 15.66 -7.01 5.10
N ASP A 117 16.44 -6.17 5.78
CA ASP A 117 17.90 -6.25 5.79
C ASP A 117 18.29 -7.40 6.74
N ALA A 118 18.26 -8.64 6.22
CA ALA A 118 18.75 -9.84 6.89
C ALA A 118 20.21 -10.10 6.51
#